data_AF-A0AAW0H941-F1
#
_entry.id   AF-A0AAW0H941-F1
#
_cell.length_a   1.000
_cell.length_b   1.000
_cell.length_c   1.000
_cell.angle_alpha   90.00
_cell.angle_beta   90.00
_cell.angle_gamma   90.00
#
_symmetry.space_group_name_H-M   'P 1'
#
loop_
_entity.id
_entity.type
_entity.pdbx_description
1 polymer ?
#
loop_
_entity_poly.entity_id
_entity_poly.type
_entity_poly.pdbx_seq_one_letter_code
_entity_poly.pdbx_strand_id
1 'polypeptide(L)'
;MAASGPRPSEKTPTCQQVEKPKLRRVGRMWKRWRFDQVEEGRISRLVCADIADVSMKQCQQRYEDMKRRHDNKYTFKAELITADCSKELLVEKFHDPEMRFDICSCQFACHYSFESLEQADMMLRNACGRLNPGGYFIGTTPNSFELIRHLEASETESFGNEIYTVKFQKKESYPLFGCKYDFNLEGVVDVTEFLVYFPLITEMAKKYNIKLINIF
;
A
#
# COMPACT_ATOMS: atom_id res chain seq x y z
N MET A 1 -4.03 4.49 39.94
CA MET A 1 -3.60 5.18 38.72
C MET A 1 -2.83 4.16 37.89
N ALA A 2 -3.48 3.55 36.90
CA ALA A 2 -2.84 2.57 36.02
C ALA A 2 -2.17 3.34 34.87
N ALA A 3 -0.87 3.15 34.71
CA ALA A 3 -0.08 3.74 33.63
C ALA A 3 -0.51 3.13 32.30
N SER A 4 -0.98 3.98 31.38
CA SER A 4 -1.24 3.64 29.99
C SER A 4 0.09 3.42 29.27
N GLY A 5 0.36 2.17 28.91
CA GLY A 5 1.49 1.81 28.04
C GLY A 5 1.34 2.41 26.64
N PRO A 6 2.44 2.60 25.89
CA PRO A 6 2.40 3.10 24.53
C PRO A 6 1.68 2.10 23.61
N ARG A 7 0.72 2.60 22.81
CA ARG A 7 -0.05 1.83 21.83
C ARG A 7 0.86 1.32 20.70
N PRO A 8 0.67 0.07 20.22
CA PRO A 8 1.47 -0.50 19.13
C PRO A 8 1.13 0.15 17.78
N SER A 9 2.20 0.66 17.14
CA SER A 9 2.41 1.03 15.72
C SER A 9 1.18 1.23 14.80
N GLU A 10 0.91 2.49 14.45
CA GLU A 10 0.22 2.87 13.21
C GLU A 10 0.99 2.28 12.01
N LYS A 11 0.46 1.24 11.38
CA LYS A 11 0.90 0.83 10.05
C LYS A 11 0.01 1.50 9.04
N THR A 12 0.68 2.19 8.14
CA THR A 12 0.07 3.17 7.26
C THR A 12 0.40 2.86 5.79
N PRO A 13 -0.25 3.52 4.83
CA PRO A 13 -0.18 3.14 3.42
C PRO A 13 1.22 3.30 2.82
N THR A 14 1.71 2.22 2.24
CA THR A 14 2.98 2.14 1.51
C THR A 14 2.73 2.17 -0.01
N CYS A 15 3.32 3.13 -0.71
CA CYS A 15 3.33 3.18 -2.17
C CYS A 15 4.77 2.98 -2.67
N GLN A 16 5.00 1.92 -3.46
CA GLN A 16 6.27 1.65 -4.12
C GLN A 16 6.12 2.02 -5.60
N GLN A 17 7.12 2.64 -6.24
CA GLN A 17 7.11 2.84 -7.69
C GLN A 17 8.33 2.15 -8.29
N VAL A 18 8.10 1.21 -9.21
CA VAL A 18 9.06 0.21 -9.68
C VAL A 18 9.20 0.33 -11.22
N GLU A 19 10.38 0.12 -11.80
CA GLU A 19 10.51 -0.11 -13.26
C GLU A 19 10.51 -1.61 -13.57
N LYS A 20 10.10 -2.05 -14.76
CA LYS A 20 9.78 -3.48 -15.06
C LYS A 20 10.92 -4.50 -14.89
N PRO A 21 10.56 -5.73 -14.46
CA PRO A 21 11.18 -6.95 -15.02
C PRO A 21 10.33 -8.25 -15.05
N LYS A 22 10.83 -9.23 -15.81
CA LYS A 22 10.23 -10.54 -16.10
C LYS A 22 10.15 -11.44 -14.85
N LEU A 23 8.94 -11.72 -14.37
CA LEU A 23 8.67 -12.53 -13.17
C LEU A 23 8.95 -14.04 -13.36
N ARG A 24 9.71 -14.63 -12.43
CA ARG A 24 9.68 -16.07 -12.09
C ARG A 24 9.43 -16.23 -10.58
N ARG A 25 8.61 -17.23 -10.20
CA ARG A 25 8.08 -17.49 -8.84
C ARG A 25 9.17 -17.63 -7.77
N VAL A 26 8.97 -17.00 -6.60
CA VAL A 26 9.60 -17.40 -5.33
C VAL A 26 8.63 -17.18 -4.16
N GLY A 27 8.34 -18.24 -3.40
CA GLY A 27 7.68 -18.16 -2.09
C GLY A 27 8.70 -17.83 -1.00
N ARG A 28 8.44 -16.79 -0.19
CA ARG A 28 9.07 -16.51 1.12
C ARG A 28 8.34 -15.36 1.83
N MET A 29 8.23 -15.50 3.16
CA MET A 29 7.61 -14.64 4.20
C MET A 29 7.62 -13.11 3.94
N TRP A 30 6.48 -12.46 4.22
CA TRP A 30 6.17 -11.06 3.92
C TRP A 30 7.03 -10.07 4.71
N LYS A 31 7.89 -9.32 4.02
CA LYS A 31 8.58 -8.14 4.59
C LYS A 31 8.11 -6.90 3.81
N ARG A 32 7.76 -5.81 4.51
CA ARG A 32 7.30 -4.52 3.96
C ARG A 32 8.18 -3.94 2.82
N TRP A 33 9.44 -4.37 2.73
CA TRP A 33 10.42 -3.95 1.71
C TRP A 33 11.26 -5.15 1.26
N ARG A 34 10.93 -5.73 0.10
CA ARG A 34 11.64 -6.86 -0.53
C ARG A 34 12.58 -6.35 -1.62
N PHE A 35 13.63 -5.64 -1.21
CA PHE A 35 14.64 -5.12 -2.14
C PHE A 35 15.35 -6.22 -2.94
N ASP A 36 15.38 -7.45 -2.42
CA ASP A 36 15.84 -8.63 -3.14
C ASP A 36 15.03 -8.90 -4.41
N GLN A 37 13.69 -8.82 -4.34
CA GLN A 37 12.83 -9.01 -5.53
C GLN A 37 13.00 -7.88 -6.53
N VAL A 38 13.18 -6.67 -6.02
CA VAL A 38 13.42 -5.48 -6.84
C VAL A 38 14.77 -5.56 -7.56
N GLU A 39 15.80 -6.03 -6.86
CA GLU A 39 17.15 -6.23 -7.38
C GLU A 39 17.21 -7.38 -8.41
N GLU A 40 16.56 -8.52 -8.13
CA GLU A 40 16.39 -9.61 -9.10
C GLU A 40 15.74 -9.09 -10.39
N GLY A 41 14.90 -8.07 -10.23
CA GLY A 41 14.30 -7.34 -11.29
C GLY A 41 15.23 -6.42 -12.11
N ARG A 42 16.41 -6.05 -11.62
CA ARG A 42 17.33 -5.15 -12.33
C ARG A 42 16.66 -3.83 -12.77
N ILE A 43 15.84 -3.26 -11.90
CA ILE A 43 15.25 -1.94 -12.12
C ILE A 43 16.33 -0.86 -12.03
N SER A 44 16.15 0.30 -12.65
CA SER A 44 17.18 1.36 -12.61
C SER A 44 17.02 2.32 -11.43
N ARG A 45 15.78 2.61 -11.05
CA ARG A 45 15.43 3.53 -9.97
C ARG A 45 14.19 3.04 -9.21
N LEU A 46 14.19 3.27 -7.90
CA LEU A 46 13.09 2.99 -6.98
C LEU A 46 12.74 4.27 -6.20
N VAL A 47 11.46 4.63 -6.15
CA VAL A 47 10.96 5.61 -5.19
C VAL A 47 10.09 4.88 -4.17
N CYS A 48 10.42 5.03 -2.90
CA CYS A 48 9.68 4.48 -1.77
C CYS A 48 9.00 5.61 -1.01
N ALA A 49 7.68 5.56 -0.85
CA ALA A 49 6.95 6.50 -0.02
C ALA A 49 6.09 5.79 1.04
N ASP A 50 6.19 6.27 2.28
CA ASP A 50 5.40 5.81 3.42
C ASP A 50 5.25 7.00 4.39
N ILE A 51 4.12 7.12 5.07
CA ILE A 51 3.87 8.21 6.04
C ILE A 51 4.65 8.00 7.35
N ALA A 52 5.02 6.75 7.69
CA ALA A 52 5.74 6.47 8.92
C ALA A 52 7.26 6.64 8.73
N ASP A 53 7.82 7.72 9.28
CA ASP A 53 9.26 8.03 9.23
C ASP A 53 10.14 6.87 9.71
N VAL A 54 9.71 6.17 10.77
CA VAL A 54 10.42 4.99 11.29
C VAL A 54 10.49 3.87 10.24
N SER A 55 9.40 3.65 9.49
CA SER A 55 9.38 2.68 8.39
C SER A 55 10.36 3.08 7.27
N MET A 56 10.44 4.37 6.96
CA MET A 56 11.36 4.89 5.95
C MET A 56 12.84 4.80 6.38
N LYS A 57 13.15 5.06 7.65
CA LYS A 57 14.50 4.83 8.20
C LYS A 57 14.90 3.35 8.15
N GLN A 58 13.99 2.44 8.48
CA GLN A 58 14.23 1.00 8.35
C GLN A 58 14.39 0.56 6.88
N CYS A 59 13.63 1.18 5.98
CA CYS A 59 13.74 0.99 4.54
C CYS A 59 15.13 1.41 4.04
N GLN A 60 15.62 2.59 4.45
CA GLN A 60 16.97 3.07 4.12
C GLN A 60 18.03 2.08 4.59
N GLN A 61 17.98 1.66 5.86
CA GLN A 61 18.96 0.75 6.43
C GLN A 61 19.05 -0.57 5.64
N ARG A 62 17.90 -1.13 5.24
CA ARG A 62 17.85 -2.36 4.44
C ARG A 62 18.45 -2.19 3.05
N TYR A 63 18.22 -1.03 2.41
CA TYR A 63 18.80 -0.70 1.12
C TYR A 63 20.33 -0.57 1.22
N GLU A 64 20.85 0.13 2.24
CA GLU A 64 22.30 0.24 2.48
C GLU A 64 22.94 -1.12 2.80
N ASP A 65 22.29 -1.96 3.60
CA ASP A 65 22.76 -3.31 3.90
C ASP A 65 22.78 -4.24 2.68
N MET A 66 21.85 -4.05 1.73
CA MET A 66 21.90 -4.74 0.43
C MET A 66 23.08 -4.22 -0.40
N LYS A 67 23.22 -2.90 -0.53
CA LYS A 67 24.29 -2.26 -1.31
C LYS A 67 25.68 -2.65 -0.82
N ARG A 68 25.91 -2.69 0.50
CA ARG A 68 27.19 -3.09 1.12
C ARG A 68 27.56 -4.54 0.84
N ARG A 69 26.59 -5.44 0.66
CA ARG A 69 26.83 -6.85 0.34
C ARG A 69 27.20 -7.07 -1.13
N HIS A 70 26.93 -6.10 -2.00
CA HIS A 70 27.22 -6.17 -3.42
C HIS A 70 28.47 -5.35 -3.74
N ASP A 71 29.62 -6.05 -3.78
CA ASP A 71 30.95 -5.51 -4.06
C ASP A 71 31.05 -4.95 -5.50
N ASN A 72 30.61 -3.70 -5.71
CA ASN A 72 30.60 -2.98 -6.99
C ASN A 72 29.75 -3.59 -8.13
N LYS A 73 28.76 -4.43 -7.82
CA LYS A 73 27.76 -4.86 -8.81
C LYS A 73 26.67 -3.78 -8.98
N TYR A 74 26.00 -3.80 -10.13
CA TYR A 74 24.87 -2.91 -10.41
C TYR A 74 23.83 -2.91 -9.28
N THR A 75 23.47 -1.72 -8.80
CA THR A 75 22.41 -1.48 -7.82
C THR A 75 21.55 -0.33 -8.32
N PHE A 76 20.22 -0.47 -8.18
CA PHE A 76 19.26 0.59 -8.53
C PHE A 76 19.46 1.83 -7.64
N LYS A 77 19.10 3.02 -8.14
CA LYS A 77 19.07 4.23 -7.32
C LYS A 77 17.79 4.27 -6.49
N ALA A 78 17.87 4.48 -5.18
CA ALA A 78 16.70 4.60 -4.32
C ALA A 78 16.49 6.06 -3.86
N GLU A 79 15.23 6.50 -3.87
CA GLU A 79 14.77 7.74 -3.25
C GLU A 79 13.69 7.39 -2.21
N LEU A 80 13.84 7.92 -1.00
CA LEU A 80 12.98 7.58 0.14
C LEU A 80 12.29 8.84 0.64
N ILE A 81 10.96 8.82 0.61
CA ILE A 81 10.11 9.97 0.92
C ILE A 81 9.18 9.62 2.08
N THR A 82 9.26 10.40 3.16
CA THR A 82 8.25 10.33 4.23
C THR A 82 7.10 11.27 3.87
N ALA A 83 5.91 10.71 3.57
CA ALA A 83 4.74 11.50 3.17
C ALA A 83 3.43 10.72 3.35
N ASP A 84 2.36 11.44 3.70
CA ASP A 84 0.99 10.92 3.58
C ASP A 84 0.56 10.96 2.11
N CYS A 85 0.70 9.83 1.41
CA CYS A 85 0.36 9.70 -0.01
C CYS A 85 -1.15 9.93 -0.30
N SER A 86 -2.00 9.99 0.72
CA SER A 86 -3.42 10.31 0.59
C SER A 86 -3.72 11.80 0.80
N LYS A 87 -2.78 12.61 1.29
CA LYS A 87 -3.00 14.05 1.57
C LYS A 87 -1.98 14.97 0.90
N GLU A 88 -0.81 14.44 0.58
CA GLU A 88 0.30 15.19 0.00
C GLU A 88 0.55 14.76 -1.45
N LEU A 89 0.92 15.71 -2.30
CA LEU A 89 1.24 15.45 -3.69
C LEU A 89 2.72 15.05 -3.82
N LEU A 90 3.01 13.79 -4.18
CA LEU A 90 4.38 13.26 -4.19
C LEU A 90 5.30 13.95 -5.20
N VAL A 91 4.76 14.47 -6.32
CA VAL A 91 5.57 15.15 -7.34
C VAL A 91 6.27 16.41 -6.81
N GLU A 92 5.73 17.03 -5.76
CA GLU A 92 6.35 18.19 -5.10
C GLU A 92 7.53 17.78 -4.19
N LYS A 93 7.67 16.49 -3.90
CA LYS A 93 8.70 15.92 -3.02
C LYS A 93 9.77 15.14 -3.77
N PHE A 94 9.55 14.84 -5.05
CA PHE A 94 10.56 14.16 -5.86
C PHE A 94 11.79 15.05 -6.04
N HIS A 95 12.97 14.43 -6.03
CA HIS A 95 14.20 15.11 -6.38
C HIS A 95 14.15 15.67 -7.81
N ASP A 96 13.46 14.97 -8.71
CA ASP A 96 13.16 15.41 -10.07
C ASP A 96 11.63 15.53 -10.26
N PRO A 97 11.07 16.75 -10.33
CA PRO A 97 9.63 16.96 -10.55
C PRO A 97 9.13 16.39 -11.89
N GLU A 98 10.03 16.20 -12.86
CA GLU A 98 9.70 15.62 -14.16
C GLU A 98 9.78 14.08 -14.17
N MET A 99 10.08 13.45 -13.03
CA MET A 99 10.14 12.00 -12.91
C MET A 99 8.84 11.31 -13.33
N ARG A 100 8.99 10.18 -14.02
CA ARG A 100 7.90 9.30 -14.45
C ARG A 100 8.26 7.84 -14.13
N PHE A 101 7.24 6.99 -14.11
CA PHE A 101 7.37 5.60 -13.65
C PHE A 101 6.74 4.62 -14.63
N ASP A 102 7.34 3.43 -14.76
CA ASP A 102 6.74 2.35 -15.54
C ASP A 102 5.78 1.49 -14.70
N ILE A 103 5.99 1.39 -13.40
CA ILE A 103 5.10 0.69 -12.47
C ILE A 103 4.93 1.52 -11.20
N CYS A 104 3.70 1.56 -10.71
CA CYS A 104 3.39 1.88 -9.33
C CYS A 104 2.83 0.64 -8.65
N SER A 105 3.45 0.20 -7.57
CA SER A 105 3.12 -0.94 -6.72
C SER A 105 2.64 -0.48 -5.34
N CYS A 106 1.33 -0.57 -5.08
CA CYS A 106 0.72 -0.19 -3.80
C CYS A 106 0.24 -1.46 -3.06
N GLN A 107 1.09 -2.01 -2.19
CA GLN A 107 0.87 -3.32 -1.56
C GLN A 107 0.31 -3.13 -0.15
N PHE A 108 -0.90 -3.66 0.10
CA PHE A 108 -1.63 -3.55 1.37
C PHE A 108 -1.69 -2.12 1.91
N ALA A 109 -2.11 -1.19 1.05
CA ALA A 109 -2.05 0.22 1.35
C ALA A 109 -3.23 1.03 0.82
N CYS A 110 -3.79 0.67 -0.35
CA CYS A 110 -4.88 1.45 -0.95
C CYS A 110 -6.07 1.66 -0.01
N HIS A 111 -6.46 0.66 0.77
CA HIS A 111 -7.61 0.75 1.67
C HIS A 111 -7.49 1.86 2.72
N TYR A 112 -6.28 2.25 3.15
CA TYR A 112 -6.15 3.35 4.10
C TYR A 112 -6.57 4.72 3.52
N SER A 113 -6.53 4.90 2.21
CA SER A 113 -6.93 6.17 1.58
C SER A 113 -8.44 6.31 1.40
N PHE A 114 -9.23 5.26 1.62
CA PHE A 114 -10.69 5.27 1.41
C PHE A 114 -11.46 5.88 2.59
N GLU A 115 -10.78 6.65 3.46
CA GLU A 115 -11.41 7.48 4.49
C GLU A 115 -12.35 8.53 3.89
N SER A 116 -11.90 9.19 2.82
CA SER A 116 -12.68 10.18 2.08
C SER A 116 -12.41 10.08 0.57
N LEU A 117 -13.27 10.72 -0.22
CA LEU A 117 -13.09 10.81 -1.67
C LEU A 117 -11.77 11.52 -2.02
N GLU A 118 -11.47 12.62 -1.33
CA GLU A 118 -10.27 13.43 -1.56
C GLU A 118 -9.01 12.62 -1.31
N GLN A 119 -8.99 11.82 -0.24
CA GLN A 119 -7.86 10.97 0.10
C GLN A 119 -7.65 9.84 -0.90
N ALA A 120 -8.73 9.17 -1.31
CA ALA A 120 -8.68 8.11 -2.30
C ALA A 120 -8.25 8.64 -3.68
N ASP A 121 -8.76 9.80 -4.08
CA ASP A 121 -8.37 10.47 -5.33
C ASP A 121 -6.90 10.90 -5.31
N MET A 122 -6.41 11.47 -4.20
CA MET A 122 -5.01 11.87 -4.05
C MET A 122 -4.07 10.66 -4.11
N MET A 123 -4.41 9.56 -3.44
CA MET A 123 -3.64 8.31 -3.51
C MET A 123 -3.56 7.79 -4.96
N LEU A 124 -4.69 7.76 -5.68
CA LEU A 124 -4.71 7.36 -7.09
C LEU A 124 -3.95 8.35 -7.98
N ARG A 125 -4.01 9.65 -7.71
CA ARG A 125 -3.23 10.68 -8.41
C ARG A 125 -1.73 10.43 -8.27
N ASN A 126 -1.28 10.17 -7.05
CA ASN A 126 0.12 9.87 -6.77
C ASN A 126 0.57 8.56 -7.41
N ALA A 127 -0.28 7.53 -7.37
CA ALA A 127 0.02 6.24 -7.95
C ALA A 127 0.05 6.25 -9.49
N CYS A 128 -0.89 6.94 -10.12
CA CYS A 128 -1.16 6.82 -11.55
C CYS A 128 -0.73 8.05 -12.36
N GLY A 129 -0.72 9.24 -11.77
CA GLY A 129 -0.55 10.51 -12.48
C GLY A 129 0.82 10.73 -13.12
N ARG A 130 1.85 9.98 -12.68
CA ARG A 130 3.21 10.01 -13.26
C ARG A 130 3.59 8.70 -13.95
N LEU A 131 2.64 7.82 -14.24
CA LEU A 131 2.91 6.63 -15.05
C LEU A 131 3.19 7.02 -16.50
N ASN A 132 4.18 6.38 -17.11
CA ASN A 132 4.40 6.44 -18.55
C ASN A 132 3.22 5.79 -19.29
N PRO A 133 2.93 6.18 -20.55
CA PRO A 133 2.02 5.43 -21.40
C PRO A 133 2.44 3.96 -21.48
N GLY A 134 1.52 3.04 -21.14
CA GLY A 134 1.82 1.61 -21.04
C GLY A 134 2.41 1.16 -19.70
N GLY A 135 2.53 2.06 -18.73
CA GLY A 135 2.87 1.75 -17.35
C GLY A 135 1.72 1.10 -16.58
N TYR A 136 2.03 0.53 -15.41
CA TYR A 136 1.09 -0.29 -14.64
C TYR A 136 0.93 0.24 -13.22
N PHE A 137 -0.32 0.34 -12.79
CA PHE A 137 -0.65 0.37 -11.36
C PHE A 137 -0.98 -1.05 -10.91
N ILE A 138 -0.22 -1.58 -9.96
CA ILE A 138 -0.40 -2.90 -9.35
C ILE A 138 -0.56 -2.73 -7.85
N GLY A 139 -1.31 -3.62 -7.21
CA GLY A 139 -1.50 -3.53 -5.77
C GLY A 139 -2.27 -4.70 -5.19
N THR A 140 -2.35 -4.71 -3.87
CA THR A 140 -3.16 -5.66 -3.09
C THR A 140 -4.00 -4.87 -2.08
N THR A 141 -5.27 -5.25 -1.96
CA THR A 141 -6.19 -4.66 -1.00
C THR A 141 -7.23 -5.71 -0.58
N PRO A 142 -7.82 -5.62 0.62
CA PRO A 142 -8.89 -6.52 1.04
C PRO A 142 -10.06 -6.54 0.05
N ASN A 143 -10.60 -7.73 -0.20
CA ASN A 143 -11.77 -7.91 -1.06
C ASN A 143 -13.05 -7.57 -0.28
N SER A 144 -13.70 -6.47 -0.64
CA SER A 144 -14.94 -6.03 0.01
C SER A 144 -16.07 -7.06 -0.07
N PHE A 145 -16.18 -7.83 -1.15
CA PHE A 145 -17.23 -8.85 -1.26
C PHE A 145 -17.06 -9.95 -0.20
N GLU A 146 -15.83 -10.40 0.06
CA GLU A 146 -15.58 -11.40 1.10
C GLU A 146 -15.75 -10.82 2.50
N LEU A 147 -15.28 -9.59 2.73
CA LEU A 147 -15.48 -8.91 4.01
C LEU A 147 -16.96 -8.76 4.36
N ILE A 148 -17.77 -8.28 3.42
CA ILE A 148 -19.22 -8.15 3.63
C ILE A 148 -19.88 -9.52 3.75
N ARG A 149 -19.50 -10.52 2.94
CA ARG A 149 -20.04 -11.89 3.04
C ARG A 149 -19.84 -12.49 4.44
N HIS A 150 -18.67 -12.31 5.04
CA HIS A 150 -18.38 -12.82 6.39
C HIS A 150 -19.07 -11.99 7.47
N LEU A 151 -19.11 -10.67 7.29
CA LEU A 151 -19.81 -9.77 8.21
C LEU A 151 -21.31 -10.12 8.28
N GLU A 152 -21.98 -10.25 7.14
CA GLU A 152 -23.41 -10.57 7.07
C GLU A 152 -23.74 -11.97 7.61
N ALA A 153 -22.81 -12.91 7.52
CA ALA A 153 -22.96 -14.24 8.10
C ALA A 153 -22.72 -14.28 9.63
N SER A 154 -22.06 -13.28 10.20
CA SER A 154 -21.85 -13.18 11.65
C SER A 154 -23.12 -12.74 12.38
N GLU A 155 -23.28 -13.08 13.65
CA GLU A 155 -24.35 -12.53 14.50
C GLU A 155 -24.03 -11.12 15.02
N THR A 156 -22.75 -10.71 14.97
CA THR A 156 -22.26 -9.42 15.50
C THR A 156 -21.58 -8.60 14.40
N GLU A 157 -21.09 -7.40 14.71
CA GLU A 157 -20.26 -6.59 13.81
C GLU A 157 -18.82 -7.11 13.69
N SER A 158 -18.50 -8.26 14.30
CA SER A 158 -17.16 -8.86 14.28
C SER A 158 -17.17 -10.26 13.69
N PHE A 159 -16.10 -10.61 13.00
CA PHE A 159 -15.83 -11.98 12.52
C PHE A 159 -14.33 -12.24 12.49
N GLY A 160 -13.93 -13.51 12.46
CA GLY A 160 -12.52 -13.87 12.49
C GLY A 160 -12.29 -15.29 12.98
N ASN A 161 -11.06 -15.57 13.36
CA ASN A 161 -10.62 -16.82 13.99
C ASN A 161 -9.45 -16.54 14.94
N GLU A 162 -8.76 -17.58 15.39
CA GLU A 162 -7.60 -17.47 16.28
C GLU A 162 -6.44 -16.63 15.72
N ILE A 163 -6.35 -16.45 14.39
CA ILE A 163 -5.25 -15.74 13.72
C ILE A 163 -5.61 -14.27 13.44
N TYR A 164 -6.86 -13.97 13.07
CA TYR A 164 -7.27 -12.62 12.69
C TYR A 164 -8.68 -12.28 13.19
N THR A 165 -8.93 -10.99 13.40
CA THR A 165 -10.25 -10.45 13.73
C THR A 165 -10.54 -9.21 12.90
N VAL A 166 -11.75 -9.13 12.36
CA VAL A 166 -12.29 -7.95 11.68
C VAL A 166 -13.49 -7.45 12.46
N LYS A 167 -13.53 -6.16 12.76
CA LYS A 167 -14.65 -5.53 13.48
C LYS A 167 -15.11 -4.28 12.77
N PHE A 168 -16.33 -4.31 12.24
CA PHE A 168 -16.97 -3.15 11.65
C PHE A 168 -17.57 -2.25 12.74
N GLN A 169 -17.68 -0.94 12.46
CA GLN A 169 -18.38 -0.03 13.36
C GLN A 169 -19.90 -0.22 13.34
N LYS A 170 -20.45 -0.57 12.17
CA LYS A 170 -21.88 -0.76 11.96
C LYS A 170 -22.12 -1.77 10.84
N LYS A 171 -23.14 -2.61 10.99
CA LYS A 171 -23.70 -3.46 9.92
C LYS A 171 -24.70 -2.71 9.05
N GLU A 172 -25.01 -3.26 7.87
CA GLU A 172 -26.05 -2.82 6.93
C GLU A 172 -25.83 -1.44 6.26
N SER A 173 -24.74 -0.74 6.59
CA SER A 173 -24.41 0.57 6.01
C SER A 173 -22.96 0.58 5.54
N TYR A 174 -22.78 0.51 4.23
CA TYR A 174 -21.47 0.42 3.57
C TYR A 174 -21.24 1.63 2.65
N PRO A 175 -20.94 2.82 3.20
CA PRO A 175 -20.68 3.99 2.38
C PRO A 175 -19.45 3.77 1.49
N LEU A 176 -19.45 4.39 0.30
CA LEU A 176 -18.36 4.26 -0.67
C LEU A 176 -17.00 4.75 -0.13
N PHE A 177 -17.03 5.69 0.82
CA PHE A 177 -15.86 6.21 1.54
C PHE A 177 -16.19 6.26 3.04
N GLY A 178 -15.18 6.14 3.89
CA GLY A 178 -15.32 6.24 5.34
C GLY A 178 -15.95 5.01 6.01
N CYS A 179 -16.16 3.91 5.28
CA CYS A 179 -16.64 2.65 5.85
C CYS A 179 -15.52 1.98 6.66
N LYS A 180 -15.44 2.32 7.95
CA LYS A 180 -14.39 1.90 8.88
C LYS A 180 -14.60 0.47 9.40
N TYR A 181 -13.52 -0.28 9.45
CA TYR A 181 -13.40 -1.50 10.24
C TYR A 181 -12.00 -1.60 10.85
N ASP A 182 -11.92 -2.22 12.03
CA ASP A 182 -10.65 -2.55 12.66
C ASP A 182 -10.21 -3.93 12.18
N PHE A 183 -8.95 -4.03 11.75
CA PHE A 183 -8.31 -5.26 11.32
C PHE A 183 -7.17 -5.62 12.29
N ASN A 184 -7.31 -6.79 12.92
CA ASN A 184 -6.32 -7.35 13.81
C ASN A 184 -5.77 -8.65 13.22
N LEU A 185 -4.45 -8.78 13.23
CA LEU A 185 -3.74 -10.02 12.89
C LEU A 185 -2.75 -10.31 14.00
N GLU A 186 -2.89 -11.47 14.63
CA GLU A 186 -2.17 -11.85 15.84
C GLU A 186 -0.65 -11.65 15.68
N GLY A 187 -0.05 -10.86 16.58
CA GLY A 187 1.38 -10.58 16.59
C GLY A 187 1.90 -9.71 15.43
N VAL A 188 1.02 -9.23 14.54
CA VAL A 188 1.42 -8.50 13.32
C VAL A 188 0.83 -7.09 13.25
N VAL A 189 -0.49 -6.92 13.32
CA VAL A 189 -1.14 -5.60 13.17
C VAL A 189 -2.40 -5.49 14.02
N ASP A 190 -2.70 -4.25 14.41
CA ASP A 190 -3.96 -3.82 15.00
C ASP A 190 -4.23 -2.40 14.49
N VAL A 191 -5.00 -2.27 13.40
CA VAL A 191 -5.15 -1.02 12.63
C VAL A 191 -6.57 -0.81 12.14
N THR A 192 -6.97 0.45 11.99
CA THR A 192 -8.23 0.80 11.32
C THR A 192 -8.00 0.88 9.81
N GLU A 193 -8.88 0.23 9.05
CA GLU A 193 -8.90 0.21 7.59
C GLU A 193 -10.25 0.72 7.06
N PHE A 194 -10.34 0.91 5.75
CA PHE A 194 -11.57 1.33 5.08
C PHE A 194 -11.95 0.37 3.95
N LEU A 195 -13.24 0.07 3.85
CA LEU A 195 -13.78 -0.82 2.84
C LEU A 195 -13.55 -0.27 1.43
N VAL A 196 -12.95 -1.07 0.56
CA VAL A 196 -12.71 -0.70 -0.85
C VAL A 196 -13.67 -1.47 -1.75
N TYR A 197 -14.68 -0.78 -2.28
CA TYR A 197 -15.52 -1.35 -3.33
C TYR A 197 -14.75 -1.36 -4.66
N PHE A 198 -14.38 -2.54 -5.16
CA PHE A 198 -13.46 -2.64 -6.30
C PHE A 198 -13.98 -1.97 -7.60
N PRO A 199 -15.28 -2.00 -7.92
CA PRO A 199 -15.81 -1.23 -9.05
C PRO A 199 -15.60 0.28 -8.87
N LEU A 200 -15.69 0.83 -7.66
CA LEU A 200 -15.44 2.25 -7.39
C LEU A 200 -13.99 2.64 -7.70
N ILE A 201 -12.99 1.88 -7.20
CA ILE A 201 -11.58 2.19 -7.50
C ILE A 201 -11.30 2.10 -9.01
N THR A 202 -11.96 1.17 -9.71
CA THR A 202 -11.86 1.04 -11.17
C THR A 202 -12.42 2.29 -11.87
N GLU A 203 -13.58 2.79 -11.44
CA GLU A 203 -14.15 4.03 -11.99
C GLU A 203 -13.28 5.26 -11.68
N MET A 204 -12.79 5.41 -10.45
CA MET A 204 -11.92 6.52 -10.07
C MET A 204 -10.60 6.52 -10.85
N ALA A 205 -10.01 5.35 -11.08
CA ALA A 205 -8.74 5.23 -11.81
C ALA A 205 -8.85 5.67 -13.27
N LYS A 206 -10.04 5.67 -13.88
CA LYS A 206 -10.26 6.19 -15.25
C LYS A 206 -9.89 7.66 -15.38
N LYS A 207 -10.04 8.46 -14.32
CA LYS A 207 -9.61 9.87 -14.26
C LYS A 207 -8.12 10.05 -14.62
N TYR A 208 -7.31 9.03 -14.35
CA TYR A 208 -5.87 9.01 -14.62
C TYR A 208 -5.50 8.16 -15.84
N ASN A 209 -6.46 7.93 -16.75
CA ASN A 209 -6.30 7.11 -17.97
C ASN A 209 -5.87 5.65 -17.69
N ILE A 210 -6.24 5.11 -16.53
CA ILE A 210 -5.95 3.72 -16.18
C ILE A 210 -7.12 2.84 -16.59
N LYS A 211 -6.80 1.72 -17.25
CA LYS A 211 -7.74 0.65 -17.60
C LYS A 211 -7.42 -0.59 -16.78
N LEU A 212 -8.45 -1.19 -16.18
CA LEU A 212 -8.32 -2.47 -15.48
C LEU A 212 -7.80 -3.56 -16.43
N ILE A 213 -6.77 -4.27 -16.00
CA ILE A 213 -6.20 -5.41 -16.74
C ILE A 213 -6.65 -6.74 -16.15
N ASN A 214 -6.48 -6.94 -14.83
CA ASN A 214 -6.88 -8.18 -14.17
C ASN A 214 -7.14 -7.97 -12.67
N ILE A 215 -7.93 -8.87 -12.09
CA ILE A 215 -8.14 -9.05 -10.63
C ILE A 215 -7.88 -10.53 -10.34
N PHE A 216 -7.19 -10.83 -9.23
CA PHE A 216 -6.86 -12.20 -8.82
C PHE A 216 -7.59 -12.58 -7.54
#